data_AF-A0A9W6AHE1-F1
#
_entry.id   AF-A0A9W6AHE1-F1
#
_cell.length_a   1.000
_cell.length_b   1.000
_cell.length_c   1.000
_cell.angle_alpha   90.00
_cell.angle_beta   90.00
_cell.angle_gamma   90.00
#
_symmetry.space_group_name_H-M   'P 1'
#
loop_
_entity.id
_entity.type
_entity.pdbx_description
1 polymer ?
#
loop_
_entity_poly.entity_id
_entity_poly.type
_entity_poly.pdbx_seq_one_letter_code
_entity_poly.pdbx_strand_id
1 'polypeptide(L)'
;MPPSDITSPDVPSSDAPTDCNCCSILFDALDNGLGGTTSINKALETVRLYGGCDGLKRIIDPVEQLSLCKTCPREEALREFLYLVCNGVIRQYRHFYYALSEYYETVDPRLRLGSRHEREQHDYTFMLYIIQIARIIASVDRLNRILPEQSVYDADAWYVLVNQCEQLVDATGRLREQVVCGDG
;
A
#
# COMPACT_ATOMS: atom_id res chain seq x y z
N MET A 1 0.73 8.95 69.03
CA MET A 1 0.31 9.47 67.72
C MET A 1 1.48 9.32 66.76
N PRO A 2 1.43 8.37 65.81
CA PRO A 2 2.42 8.22 64.74
C PRO A 2 2.08 9.16 63.56
N PRO A 3 3.01 9.37 62.61
CA PRO A 3 2.92 10.42 61.60
C PRO A 3 2.01 10.02 60.43
N SER A 4 1.40 11.03 59.81
CA SER A 4 0.56 10.92 58.63
C SER A 4 1.39 10.55 57.40
N ASP A 5 1.11 9.37 56.84
CA ASP A 5 1.53 8.99 55.49
C ASP A 5 0.86 9.92 54.48
N ILE A 6 1.67 10.69 53.75
CA ILE A 6 1.25 11.44 52.57
C ILE A 6 1.35 10.47 51.40
N THR A 7 0.22 9.87 51.05
CA THR A 7 0.07 9.06 49.84
C THR A 7 0.25 9.97 48.62
N SER A 8 1.30 9.75 47.84
CA SER A 8 1.44 10.31 46.48
C SER A 8 0.19 9.95 45.66
N PRO A 9 -0.36 10.87 44.86
CA PRO A 9 -1.45 10.52 43.97
C PRO A 9 -0.90 9.59 42.88
N ASP A 10 -1.47 8.39 42.82
CA ASP A 10 -1.29 7.45 41.71
C ASP A 10 -1.56 8.19 40.40
N VAL A 11 -0.49 8.41 39.64
CA VAL A 11 -0.60 8.75 38.22
C VAL A 11 -1.30 7.58 37.56
N PRO A 12 -2.46 7.77 36.91
CA PRO A 12 -3.09 6.67 36.17
C PRO A 12 -2.09 6.27 35.07
N SER A 13 -1.50 5.08 35.21
CA SER A 13 -0.78 4.45 34.11
C SER A 13 -1.79 4.29 32.98
N SER A 14 -1.60 5.06 31.91
CA SER A 14 -2.40 5.00 30.69
C SER A 14 -1.99 3.79 29.85
N ASP A 15 -1.95 2.61 30.46
CA ASP A 15 -1.71 1.31 29.81
C ASP A 15 -3.01 0.50 29.70
N ALA A 16 -4.16 1.17 29.58
CA ALA A 16 -5.35 0.51 29.06
C ALA A 16 -5.20 0.44 27.53
N PRO A 17 -5.30 -0.75 26.90
CA PRO A 17 -5.39 -0.83 25.46
C PRO A 17 -6.67 -0.11 25.05
N THR A 18 -6.56 1.10 24.51
CA THR A 18 -7.65 1.69 23.75
C THR A 18 -7.88 0.76 22.57
N ASP A 19 -9.01 0.06 22.56
CA ASP A 19 -9.44 -0.81 21.47
C ASP A 19 -9.24 -0.08 20.13
N CYS A 20 -8.31 -0.56 19.30
CA CYS A 20 -8.06 0.02 17.98
C CYS A 20 -9.14 -0.50 17.03
N ASN A 21 -9.90 0.38 16.38
CA ASN A 21 -10.89 -0.04 15.37
C ASN A 21 -10.24 -0.42 14.02
N CYS A 22 -8.91 -0.49 13.95
CA CYS A 22 -8.19 -0.71 12.71
C CYS A 22 -8.50 -2.05 12.06
N CYS A 23 -8.83 -3.08 12.86
CA CYS A 23 -9.23 -4.39 12.35
C CYS A 23 -10.52 -4.31 11.56
N SER A 24 -11.57 -3.69 12.14
CA SER A 24 -12.85 -3.49 11.44
C SER A 24 -12.64 -2.72 10.14
N ILE A 25 -11.88 -1.62 10.20
CA ILE A 25 -11.60 -0.78 9.03
C ILE A 25 -10.89 -1.59 7.93
N LEU A 26 -9.94 -2.46 8.30
CA LEU A 26 -9.25 -3.31 7.33
C LEU A 26 -10.18 -4.36 6.73
N PHE A 27 -10.97 -5.06 7.54
CA PHE A 27 -11.93 -6.05 7.04
C PHE A 27 -12.97 -5.42 6.12
N ASP A 28 -13.56 -4.30 6.52
CA ASP A 28 -14.51 -3.54 5.72
C ASP A 28 -13.90 -3.13 4.37
N ALA A 29 -12.64 -2.68 4.38
CA ALA A 29 -11.96 -2.28 3.15
C ALA A 29 -11.61 -3.47 2.24
N LEU A 30 -11.31 -4.64 2.81
CA LEU A 30 -11.05 -5.87 2.04
C LEU A 30 -12.33 -6.42 1.42
N ASP A 31 -13.42 -6.47 2.17
CA ASP A 31 -14.74 -6.90 1.67
C ASP A 31 -15.23 -5.99 0.54
N ASN A 32 -14.99 -4.69 0.64
CA ASN A 32 -15.37 -3.71 -0.37
C ASN A 32 -14.32 -3.51 -1.49
N GLY A 33 -13.07 -3.97 -1.29
CA GLY A 33 -11.93 -3.68 -2.15
C GLY A 33 -11.45 -4.87 -2.99
N LEU A 34 -11.62 -6.11 -2.50
CA LEU A 34 -11.22 -7.35 -3.19
C LEU A 34 -12.35 -7.96 -4.04
N GLY A 35 -13.52 -7.32 -4.06
CA GLY A 35 -14.67 -7.69 -4.89
C GLY A 35 -14.43 -7.51 -6.40
N GLY A 36 -13.72 -8.46 -7.00
CA GLY A 36 -13.88 -8.84 -8.41
C GLY A 36 -13.15 -7.98 -9.45
N THR A 37 -11.88 -8.30 -9.72
CA THR A 37 -11.30 -8.09 -11.06
C THR A 37 -11.05 -9.43 -11.74
N THR A 38 -12.12 -10.08 -12.19
CA THR A 38 -12.09 -11.40 -12.86
C THR A 38 -11.72 -11.33 -14.35
N SER A 39 -11.29 -10.18 -14.88
CA SER A 39 -10.95 -10.05 -16.31
C SER A 39 -9.97 -8.90 -16.56
N ILE A 40 -8.90 -9.19 -17.31
CA ILE A 40 -7.91 -8.23 -17.81
C ILE A 40 -8.59 -7.08 -18.58
N ASN A 41 -9.67 -7.36 -19.32
CA ASN A 41 -10.43 -6.35 -20.06
C ASN A 41 -11.17 -5.37 -19.15
N LYS A 42 -11.72 -5.84 -18.02
CA LYS A 42 -12.29 -4.93 -16.99
C LYS A 42 -11.21 -4.16 -16.24
N ALA A 43 -10.03 -4.74 -16.04
CA ALA A 43 -8.89 -4.04 -15.46
C ALA A 43 -8.42 -2.91 -16.40
N LEU A 44 -8.33 -3.17 -17.71
CA LEU A 44 -8.03 -2.18 -18.74
C LEU A 44 -9.10 -1.10 -18.84
N GLU A 45 -10.40 -1.44 -18.75
CA GLU A 45 -11.49 -0.45 -18.66
C GLU A 45 -11.42 0.39 -17.37
N THR A 46 -11.08 -0.21 -16.23
CA THR A 46 -10.97 0.49 -14.94
C THR A 46 -9.73 1.41 -14.92
N VAL A 47 -8.63 0.98 -15.53
CA VAL A 47 -7.43 1.79 -15.80
C VAL A 47 -7.75 2.92 -16.78
N ARG A 48 -8.51 2.65 -17.86
CA ARG A 48 -8.92 3.64 -18.87
C ARG A 48 -9.94 4.65 -18.39
N LEU A 49 -10.92 4.25 -17.57
CA LEU A 49 -12.07 5.10 -17.18
C LEU A 49 -11.87 5.82 -15.84
N TYR A 50 -11.17 5.20 -14.88
CA TYR A 50 -11.05 5.70 -13.50
C TYR A 50 -9.64 5.51 -12.91
N GLY A 51 -8.66 5.18 -13.74
CA GLY A 51 -7.25 5.15 -13.37
C GLY A 51 -6.83 4.08 -12.37
N GLY A 52 -7.66 3.07 -12.03
CA GLY A 52 -7.37 1.90 -11.15
C GLY A 52 -6.81 2.18 -9.74
N CYS A 53 -6.36 3.41 -9.49
CA CYS A 53 -5.62 3.91 -8.35
C CYS A 53 -6.54 4.09 -7.15
N ASP A 54 -7.81 4.46 -7.37
CA ASP A 54 -8.80 4.53 -6.30
C ASP A 54 -9.10 3.15 -5.70
N GLY A 55 -8.97 2.07 -6.50
CA GLY A 55 -9.02 0.71 -6.01
C GLY A 55 -7.83 0.37 -5.12
N LEU A 56 -6.61 0.71 -5.58
CA LEU A 56 -5.39 0.54 -4.77
C LEU A 56 -5.47 1.35 -3.48
N LYS A 57 -5.85 2.63 -3.56
CA LYS A 57 -5.99 3.54 -2.42
C LYS A 57 -6.91 2.96 -1.36
N ARG A 58 -8.08 2.43 -1.73
CA ARG A 58 -9.03 1.82 -0.77
C ARG A 58 -8.45 0.66 0.01
N ILE A 59 -7.53 -0.12 -0.58
CA ILE A 59 -6.90 -1.27 0.09
C ILE A 59 -5.64 -0.82 0.85
N ILE A 60 -4.96 0.24 0.40
CA ILE A 60 -3.75 0.79 1.02
C ILE A 60 -4.06 1.64 2.25
N ASP A 61 -5.13 2.45 2.23
CA ASP A 61 -5.51 3.35 3.32
C ASP A 61 -5.61 2.61 4.68
N PRO A 62 -6.27 1.45 4.80
CA PRO A 62 -6.30 0.67 6.03
C PRO A 62 -4.94 0.10 6.45
N VAL A 63 -4.12 -0.37 5.50
CA VAL A 63 -2.77 -0.87 5.78
C VAL A 63 -1.90 0.24 6.37
N GLU A 64 -2.00 1.44 5.80
CA GLU A 64 -1.31 2.61 6.31
C GLU A 64 -1.79 2.98 7.72
N GLN A 65 -3.10 3.02 7.96
CA GLN A 65 -3.64 3.28 9.30
C GLN A 65 -3.18 2.26 10.34
N LEU A 66 -3.16 0.97 9.98
CA LEU A 66 -2.65 -0.10 10.85
C LEU A 66 -1.16 0.07 11.14
N SER A 67 -0.35 0.42 10.14
CA SER A 67 1.09 0.65 10.32
C SER A 67 1.42 1.84 11.23
N LEU A 68 0.47 2.76 11.40
CA LEU A 68 0.59 3.92 12.29
C LEU A 68 0.05 3.64 13.70
N CYS A 69 -0.67 2.54 13.89
CA CYS A 69 -1.21 2.19 15.20
C CYS A 69 -0.11 1.61 16.09
N LYS A 70 -0.12 1.99 17.37
CA LYS A 70 0.85 1.50 18.37
C LYS A 70 0.48 0.13 18.94
N THR A 71 -0.79 -0.24 18.85
CA THR A 71 -1.35 -1.47 19.45
C THR A 71 -1.40 -2.60 18.43
N CYS A 72 -2.04 -2.38 17.28
CA CYS A 72 -2.38 -3.46 16.36
C CYS A 72 -1.16 -4.24 15.80
N PRO A 73 0.00 -3.62 15.48
CA PRO A 73 1.20 -4.36 15.03
C PRO A 73 1.82 -5.30 16.08
N ARG A 74 1.45 -5.17 17.35
CA ARG A 74 1.92 -6.06 18.43
C ARG A 74 1.03 -7.30 18.60
N GLU A 75 -0.14 -7.30 17.99
CA GLU A 75 -1.07 -8.44 18.03
C GLU A 75 -0.72 -9.45 16.94
N GLU A 76 -0.45 -10.70 17.34
CA GLU A 76 0.08 -11.73 16.46
C GLU A 76 -0.82 -12.03 15.27
N ALA A 77 -2.13 -12.23 15.50
CA ALA A 77 -3.10 -12.49 14.44
C ALA A 77 -3.14 -11.36 13.39
N LEU A 78 -2.95 -10.11 13.82
CA LEU A 78 -2.93 -8.97 12.93
C LEU A 78 -1.64 -8.85 12.15
N ARG A 79 -0.50 -9.29 12.70
CA ARG A 79 0.79 -9.30 11.98
C ARG A 79 0.76 -10.25 10.79
N GLU A 80 0.31 -11.49 11.00
CA GLU A 80 0.20 -12.48 9.93
C GLU A 80 -0.77 -12.00 8.85
N PHE A 81 -1.91 -11.47 9.29
CA PHE A 81 -2.90 -10.91 8.38
C PHE A 81 -2.35 -9.72 7.59
N LEU A 82 -1.64 -8.79 8.23
CA LEU A 82 -0.99 -7.64 7.58
C LEU A 82 -0.01 -8.06 6.48
N TYR A 83 0.79 -9.10 6.73
CA TYR A 83 1.69 -9.65 5.72
C TYR A 83 0.93 -10.16 4.49
N LEU A 84 -0.19 -10.88 4.71
CA LEU A 84 -1.05 -11.37 3.63
C LEU A 84 -1.70 -10.22 2.86
N VAL A 85 -2.18 -9.19 3.55
CA VAL A 85 -2.78 -8.01 2.91
C VAL A 85 -1.74 -7.27 2.08
N CYS A 86 -0.54 -7.00 2.61
CA CYS A 86 0.52 -6.32 1.87
C CYS A 86 0.91 -7.11 0.60
N ASN A 87 1.02 -8.44 0.71
CA ASN A 87 1.22 -9.31 -0.46
C ASN A 87 0.09 -9.19 -1.48
N GLY A 88 -1.17 -9.17 -1.03
CA GLY A 88 -2.35 -8.98 -1.88
C GLY A 88 -2.31 -7.65 -2.63
N VAL A 89 -1.97 -6.56 -1.95
CA VAL A 89 -1.83 -5.22 -2.55
C VAL A 89 -0.73 -5.22 -3.62
N ILE A 90 0.43 -5.83 -3.34
CA ILE A 90 1.53 -5.92 -4.30
C ILE A 90 1.14 -6.73 -5.54
N ARG A 91 0.42 -7.85 -5.35
CA ARG A 91 -0.12 -8.63 -6.46
C ARG A 91 -1.08 -7.80 -7.31
N GLN A 92 -1.97 -7.05 -6.67
CA GLN A 92 -2.89 -6.17 -7.38
C GLN A 92 -2.15 -5.06 -8.14
N TYR A 93 -1.12 -4.47 -7.54
CA TYR A 93 -0.27 -3.49 -8.20
C TYR A 93 0.41 -4.07 -9.44
N ARG A 94 0.96 -5.30 -9.36
CA ARG A 94 1.54 -6.01 -10.50
C ARG A 94 0.54 -6.19 -11.64
N HIS A 95 -0.70 -6.57 -11.34
CA HIS A 95 -1.73 -6.70 -12.35
C HIS A 95 -2.00 -5.37 -13.07
N PHE A 96 -2.03 -4.26 -12.34
CA PHE A 96 -2.15 -2.94 -12.95
C PHE A 96 -0.92 -2.57 -13.79
N TYR A 97 0.28 -2.80 -13.28
CA TYR A 97 1.52 -2.56 -14.01
C TYR A 97 1.55 -3.33 -15.33
N TYR A 98 1.22 -4.63 -15.33
CA TYR A 98 1.21 -5.42 -16.55
C TYR A 98 0.15 -4.96 -17.55
N ALA A 99 -1.05 -4.60 -17.08
CA ALA A 99 -2.08 -4.03 -17.94
C ALA A 99 -1.66 -2.70 -18.57
N LEU A 100 -0.95 -1.84 -17.82
CA LEU A 100 -0.37 -0.60 -18.35
C LEU A 100 0.74 -0.89 -19.37
N SER A 101 1.67 -1.80 -19.06
CA SER A 101 2.76 -2.20 -19.97
C SER A 101 2.21 -2.71 -21.30
N GLU A 102 1.27 -3.66 -21.25
CA GLU A 102 0.63 -4.23 -22.45
C GLU A 102 -0.11 -3.17 -23.26
N TYR A 103 -0.83 -2.26 -22.61
CA TYR A 103 -1.50 -1.16 -23.29
C TYR A 103 -0.50 -0.28 -24.05
N TYR A 104 0.58 0.15 -23.41
CA TYR A 104 1.54 1.02 -24.10
C TYR A 104 2.39 0.27 -25.11
N GLU A 105 2.71 -1.01 -24.89
CA GLU A 105 3.39 -1.86 -25.88
C GLU A 105 2.59 -1.97 -27.20
N THR A 106 1.26 -2.11 -27.10
CA THR A 106 0.37 -2.30 -28.25
C THR A 106 -0.04 -1.01 -28.96
N VAL A 107 0.08 0.15 -28.29
CA VAL A 107 -0.17 1.46 -28.91
C VAL A 107 0.98 1.84 -29.84
N ASP A 108 0.66 2.20 -31.09
CA ASP A 108 1.62 2.69 -32.10
C ASP A 108 2.52 3.77 -31.47
N PRO A 109 3.86 3.62 -31.51
CA PRO A 109 4.80 4.62 -31.00
C PRO A 109 4.54 6.05 -31.51
N ARG A 110 4.02 6.20 -32.72
CA ARG A 110 3.65 7.49 -33.31
C ARG A 110 2.41 8.12 -32.67
N LEU A 111 1.55 7.29 -32.06
CA LEU A 111 0.37 7.69 -31.30
C LEU A 111 0.66 7.77 -29.79
N ARG A 112 1.78 7.22 -29.29
CA ARG A 112 2.20 7.33 -27.88
C ARG A 112 2.51 8.77 -27.49
N LEU A 113 3.10 9.54 -28.39
CA LEU A 113 3.30 10.98 -28.24
C LEU A 113 1.99 11.70 -28.58
N GLY A 114 1.00 11.53 -27.70
CA GLY A 114 -0.23 12.31 -27.75
C GLY A 114 0.03 13.82 -27.63
N SER A 115 -1.04 14.60 -27.69
CA SER A 115 -1.02 16.02 -27.36
C SER A 115 -0.32 16.28 -26.01
N ARG A 116 0.17 17.51 -25.81
CA ARG A 116 0.77 17.89 -24.52
C ARG A 116 -0.16 17.57 -23.33
N HIS A 117 -1.46 17.78 -23.52
CA HIS A 117 -2.47 17.49 -22.51
C HIS A 117 -2.57 15.99 -22.17
N GLU A 118 -2.57 15.12 -23.19
CA GLU A 118 -2.59 13.66 -22.99
C GLU A 118 -1.33 13.18 -22.27
N ARG A 119 -0.15 13.74 -22.61
CA ARG A 119 1.10 13.42 -21.91
C ARG A 119 1.06 13.84 -20.44
N GLU A 120 0.56 15.04 -20.12
CA GLU A 120 0.39 15.49 -18.74
C GLU A 120 -0.60 14.58 -17.96
N GLN A 121 -1.66 14.09 -18.63
CA GLN A 121 -2.62 13.17 -18.02
C GLN A 121 -2.02 11.78 -17.76
N HIS A 122 -1.25 11.25 -18.71
CA HIS A 122 -0.52 10.00 -18.52
C HIS A 122 0.53 10.12 -17.42
N ASP A 123 1.31 11.20 -17.41
CA ASP A 123 2.28 11.51 -16.37
C ASP A 123 1.63 11.53 -14.98
N TYR A 124 0.55 12.31 -14.84
CA TYR A 124 -0.22 12.38 -13.59
C TYR A 124 -0.70 11.00 -13.13
N THR A 125 -1.19 10.17 -14.06
CA THR A 125 -1.64 8.81 -13.74
C THR A 125 -0.49 7.96 -13.20
N PHE A 126 0.66 7.92 -13.89
CA PHE A 126 1.83 7.18 -13.41
C PHE A 126 2.30 7.65 -12.03
N MET A 127 2.33 8.97 -11.80
CA MET A 127 2.70 9.54 -10.51
C MET A 127 1.75 9.10 -9.40
N LEU A 128 0.44 9.03 -9.65
CA LEU A 128 -0.52 8.49 -8.69
C LEU A 128 -0.21 7.04 -8.32
N TYR A 129 0.10 6.18 -9.30
CA TYR A 129 0.49 4.80 -9.03
C TYR A 129 1.79 4.71 -8.24
N ILE A 130 2.82 5.50 -8.58
CA ILE A 130 4.09 5.54 -7.83
C ILE A 130 3.84 5.95 -6.37
N ILE A 131 2.99 6.95 -6.14
CA ILE A 131 2.62 7.40 -4.79
C ILE A 131 1.96 6.25 -4.00
N GLN A 132 1.06 5.47 -4.62
CA GLN A 132 0.39 4.37 -3.90
C GLN A 132 1.36 3.28 -3.43
N ILE A 133 2.29 2.82 -4.29
CA ILE A 133 3.25 1.79 -3.88
C ILE A 133 4.26 2.33 -2.86
N ALA A 134 4.65 3.62 -2.94
CA ALA A 134 5.51 4.26 -1.95
C ALA A 134 4.86 4.30 -0.55
N ARG A 135 3.53 4.48 -0.47
CA ARG A 135 2.78 4.37 0.79
C ARG A 135 2.84 2.98 1.39
N ILE A 136 2.84 1.93 0.56
CA ILE A 136 3.02 0.55 1.03
C ILE A 136 4.44 0.33 1.56
N ILE A 137 5.47 0.76 0.83
CA ILE A 137 6.87 0.69 1.30
C ILE A 137 6.98 1.36 2.67
N ALA A 138 6.50 2.60 2.80
CA ALA A 138 6.54 3.33 4.06
C ALA A 138 5.74 2.63 5.18
N SER A 139 4.62 1.99 4.86
CA SER A 139 3.83 1.22 5.84
C SER A 139 4.58 -0.02 6.31
N VAL A 140 5.20 -0.75 5.38
CA VAL A 140 6.01 -1.93 5.68
C VAL A 140 7.26 -1.55 6.49
N ASP A 141 7.93 -0.45 6.17
CA ASP A 141 9.08 0.05 6.93
C ASP A 141 8.71 0.39 8.38
N ARG A 142 7.53 0.98 8.59
CA ARG A 142 7.02 1.23 9.95
C ARG A 142 6.79 -0.07 10.69
N LEU A 143 6.17 -1.06 10.05
CA LEU A 143 5.95 -2.38 10.64
C LEU A 143 7.28 -3.08 10.96
N ASN A 144 8.24 -3.07 10.04
CA ASN A 144 9.57 -3.67 10.21
C ASN A 144 10.41 -3.07 11.35
N ARG A 145 10.05 -1.89 11.87
CA ARG A 145 10.68 -1.34 13.08
C ARG A 145 10.11 -1.92 14.37
N ILE A 146 8.91 -2.47 14.34
CA ILE A 146 8.17 -3.00 15.50
C ILE A 146 8.27 -4.53 15.55
N LEU A 147 8.18 -5.17 14.38
CA LEU A 147 8.12 -6.62 14.26
C LEU A 147 9.35 -7.38 14.81
N PRO A 148 10.61 -6.88 14.73
CA PRO A 148 11.78 -7.59 15.26
C PRO A 148 11.74 -7.84 16.77
N GLU A 149 10.91 -7.11 17.52
CA GLU A 149 10.70 -7.32 18.96
C GLU A 149 9.80 -8.55 19.26
N GLN A 150 9.31 -9.24 18.22
CA GLN A 150 8.27 -10.26 18.31
C GLN A 150 8.81 -11.65 17.96
N SER A 151 8.27 -12.69 18.62
CA SER A 151 8.82 -14.06 18.59
C SER A 151 8.68 -14.82 17.25
N VAL A 152 7.98 -14.27 16.26
CA VAL A 152 7.62 -14.94 14.99
C VAL A 152 7.92 -14.04 13.76
N TYR A 153 8.87 -13.12 13.88
CA TYR A 153 9.24 -12.24 12.77
C TYR A 153 10.15 -12.93 11.74
N ASP A 154 9.63 -13.13 10.52
CA ASP A 154 10.41 -13.57 9.36
C ASP A 154 10.98 -12.35 8.62
N ALA A 155 12.15 -11.89 9.03
CA ALA A 155 12.82 -10.73 8.43
C ALA A 155 13.05 -10.87 6.92
N ASP A 156 13.35 -12.10 6.46
CA ASP A 156 13.64 -12.36 5.05
C ASP A 156 12.38 -12.21 4.20
N ALA A 157 11.24 -12.73 4.67
CA ALA A 157 9.96 -12.57 3.98
C ALA A 157 9.55 -11.09 3.83
N TRP A 158 9.71 -10.30 4.90
CA TRP A 158 9.41 -8.87 4.86
C TRP A 158 10.40 -8.07 4.00
N TYR A 159 11.68 -8.45 3.99
CA TYR A 159 12.68 -7.85 3.11
C TYR A 159 12.36 -8.12 1.64
N VAL A 160 12.01 -9.36 1.29
CA VAL A 160 11.58 -9.72 -0.07
C VAL A 160 10.37 -8.89 -0.49
N LEU A 161 9.41 -8.67 0.41
CA LEU A 161 8.22 -7.87 0.16
C LEU A 161 8.57 -6.39 -0.17
N VAL A 162 9.46 -5.76 0.58
CA VAL A 162 9.93 -4.39 0.31
C VAL A 162 10.64 -4.31 -1.03
N ASN A 163 11.60 -5.22 -1.29
CA ASN A 163 12.35 -5.25 -2.54
C ASN A 163 11.41 -5.44 -3.75
N GLN A 164 10.34 -6.23 -3.63
CA GLN A 164 9.33 -6.33 -4.68
C GLN A 164 8.59 -5.01 -4.94
N CYS A 165 8.33 -4.21 -3.91
CA CYS A 165 7.70 -2.91 -4.06
C CYS A 165 8.64 -1.91 -4.75
N GLU A 166 9.90 -1.86 -4.33
CA GLU A 166 10.93 -1.01 -4.96
C GLU A 166 11.09 -1.33 -6.45
N GLN A 167 11.17 -2.61 -6.80
CA GLN A 167 11.21 -3.04 -8.21
C GLN A 167 9.99 -2.57 -9.01
N LEU A 168 8.80 -2.54 -8.40
CA LEU A 168 7.58 -2.06 -9.06
C LEU A 168 7.56 -0.55 -9.21
N VAL A 169 8.07 0.21 -8.23
CA VAL A 169 8.29 1.66 -8.35
C VAL A 169 9.18 1.94 -9.55
N ASP A 170 10.34 1.27 -9.60
CA ASP A 170 11.33 1.48 -10.66
C ASP A 170 10.79 1.10 -12.03
N ALA A 171 10.08 -0.02 -12.14
CA ALA A 171 9.46 -0.46 -13.38
C ALA A 171 8.39 0.53 -13.86
N THR A 172 7.55 1.03 -12.94
CA THR A 172 6.53 2.03 -13.25
C THR A 172 7.15 3.36 -13.66
N GLY A 173 8.25 3.77 -13.02
CA GLY A 173 9.02 4.97 -13.37
C GLY A 173 9.61 4.87 -14.78
N ARG A 174 10.23 3.74 -15.13
CA ARG A 174 10.74 3.52 -16.50
C ARG A 174 9.64 3.54 -17.55
N LEU A 175 8.51 2.89 -17.28
CA LEU A 175 7.36 2.90 -18.20
C LEU A 175 6.82 4.32 -18.38
N ARG A 176 6.74 5.11 -17.30
CA ARG A 176 6.37 6.53 -17.35
C ARG A 176 7.34 7.33 -18.23
N GLU A 177 8.64 7.16 -18.07
CA GLU A 177 9.65 7.85 -18.89
C GLU A 177 9.48 7.54 -20.38
N GLN A 178 9.29 6.26 -20.72
CA GLN A 178 9.04 5.82 -22.10
C GLN A 178 7.79 6.47 -22.70
N VAL A 179 6.71 6.59 -21.92
CA VAL A 179 5.43 7.16 -22.38
C VAL A 179 5.47 8.69 -22.46
N VAL A 180 6.07 9.35 -21.48
CA VAL A 180 6.00 10.82 -21.32
C VAL A 180 7.15 11.53 -22.05
N CYS A 181 8.37 11.01 -21.96
CA CYS A 181 9.57 11.65 -22.47
C CYS A 181 9.92 11.21 -23.89
N GLY A 182 9.48 10.01 -24.31
CA GLY A 182 9.64 9.53 -25.67
C GLY A 182 11.08 9.23 -26.05
N ASP A 183 11.84 8.55 -25.18
CA ASP A 183 13.13 7.98 -25.58
C ASP A 183 12.90 6.68 -26.37
N GLY A 184 12.84 6.84 -27.69
CA GLY A 184 12.78 5.80 -28.72
C GLY A 184 13.00 6.39 -30.10
#